data_AF-A0A954X231-F1
#
_entry.id   AF-A0A954X231-F1
#
_cell.length_a   1.000
_cell.length_b   1.000
_cell.length_c   1.000
_cell.angle_alpha   90.00
_cell.angle_beta   90.00
_cell.angle_gamma   90.00
#
_symmetry.space_group_name_H-M   'P 1'
#
loop_
_entity.id
_entity.type
_entity.pdbx_description
1 polymer ?
#
loop_
_entity_poly.entity_id
_entity_poly.type
_entity_poly.pdbx_seq_one_letter_code
_entity_poly.pdbx_strand_id
1 'polypeptide(L)'
;MPTSPRILIVVACSFLILSAGAGCGGGRQANPILARLNQAKQIADAELRAIELSQISSEMAAAGDMSGAAEVLSSASSAAGEISDAKGRAEALNAIALAYGKMERKYEARDLVDKITSAAREVEDAEAR
;
A
#
# COMPACT_ATOMS: atom_id res chain seq x y z
N MET A 1 8.99 -10.11 43.05
CA MET A 1 8.48 -11.09 42.07
C MET A 1 6.96 -10.97 42.05
N PRO A 2 6.24 -10.90 40.91
CA PRO A 2 6.64 -10.75 39.50
C PRO A 2 5.95 -9.59 38.72
N THR A 3 6.61 -9.19 37.61
CA THR A 3 6.10 -8.80 36.26
C THR A 3 5.09 -7.66 36.01
N SER A 4 5.59 -6.55 35.43
CA SER A 4 4.93 -5.68 34.42
C SER A 4 4.68 -6.47 33.10
N PRO A 5 4.14 -5.96 31.94
CA PRO A 5 3.82 -4.57 31.53
C PRO A 5 2.56 -4.41 30.62
N ARG A 6 1.98 -3.20 30.48
CA ARG A 6 1.23 -2.76 29.27
C ARG A 6 1.28 -1.24 29.11
N ILE A 7 2.40 -0.75 28.56
CA ILE A 7 2.46 0.58 27.94
C ILE A 7 1.80 0.42 26.58
N LEU A 8 0.55 0.84 26.48
CA LEU A 8 -0.17 1.03 25.22
C LEU A 8 -0.51 2.52 25.16
N ILE A 9 -0.40 3.09 23.96
CA ILE A 9 -0.85 4.45 23.59
C ILE A 9 0.21 5.55 23.81
N VAL A 10 1.21 5.53 22.92
CA VAL A 10 1.79 6.73 22.30
C VAL A 10 1.80 6.35 20.81
N VAL A 11 0.95 6.95 19.96
CA VAL A 11 1.28 8.10 19.12
C VAL A 11 -0.02 8.76 18.62
N ALA A 12 -0.18 10.04 18.99
CA ALA A 12 -0.89 11.17 18.36
C ALA A 12 -1.97 10.85 17.29
N CYS A 13 -3.26 11.14 17.43
CA CYS A 13 -3.91 12.34 17.99
C CYS A 13 -3.33 13.67 17.48
N SER A 14 -3.57 13.95 16.19
CA SER A 14 -3.49 15.29 15.60
C SER A 14 -4.87 15.67 15.06
N PHE A 15 -5.76 16.03 15.99
CA PHE A 15 -6.99 16.78 15.70
C PHE A 15 -6.64 18.27 15.70
N LEU A 16 -6.78 18.94 14.55
CA LEU A 16 -6.92 20.41 14.41
C LEU A 16 -7.82 20.65 13.18
N ILE A 17 -9.14 20.64 13.33
CA ILE A 17 -10.07 21.74 13.66
C ILE A 17 -10.43 22.65 12.45
N LEU A 18 -11.68 22.45 11.99
CA LEU A 18 -12.76 23.43 11.78
C LEU A 18 -12.52 24.67 10.89
N SER A 19 -13.18 24.68 9.73
CA SER A 19 -13.86 25.89 9.24
C SER A 19 -15.20 25.54 8.60
N ALA A 20 -16.25 26.12 9.18
CA ALA A 20 -17.61 26.09 8.67
C ALA A 20 -17.72 26.80 7.31
N GLY A 21 -18.41 26.15 6.38
CA GLY A 21 -18.88 26.73 5.12
C GLY A 21 -20.14 26.02 4.71
N ALA A 22 -21.28 26.67 4.93
CA ALA A 22 -22.59 26.21 4.47
C ALA A 22 -22.61 26.17 2.93
N GLY A 23 -22.89 24.99 2.38
CA GLY A 23 -23.15 24.79 0.97
C GLY A 23 -23.97 23.52 0.77
N CYS A 24 -25.29 23.65 0.79
CA CYS A 24 -26.19 22.62 0.28
C CYS A 24 -25.93 22.46 -1.22
N GLY A 25 -25.26 21.37 -1.60
CA GLY A 25 -25.06 20.93 -2.98
C GLY A 25 -25.14 19.41 -3.00
N GLY A 26 -26.09 18.88 -3.78
CA GLY A 26 -26.55 17.51 -3.69
C GLY A 26 -25.47 16.43 -3.85
N GLY A 27 -25.64 15.37 -3.05
CA GLY A 27 -25.49 13.98 -3.49
C GLY A 27 -24.33 13.65 -4.40
N ARG A 28 -23.09 13.90 -3.97
CA ARG A 28 -22.01 12.95 -4.23
C ARG A 28 -21.67 12.34 -2.89
N GLN A 29 -22.11 11.11 -2.66
CA GLN A 29 -21.39 10.24 -1.74
C GLN A 29 -19.99 10.14 -2.34
N ALA A 30 -19.07 10.98 -1.86
CA ALA A 30 -17.67 10.86 -2.21
C ALA A 30 -17.28 9.47 -1.72
N ASN A 31 -17.00 8.55 -2.64
CA ASN A 31 -16.53 7.24 -2.27
C ASN A 31 -15.23 7.46 -1.47
N PRO A 32 -15.22 7.19 -0.15
CA PRO A 32 -14.09 7.55 0.71
C PRO A 32 -12.80 6.86 0.22
N ILE A 33 -12.93 5.70 -0.42
CA ILE A 33 -11.83 4.96 -1.05
C ILE A 33 -11.22 5.75 -2.21
N LEU A 34 -12.02 6.42 -3.05
CA LEU A 34 -11.49 7.20 -4.18
C LEU A 34 -10.75 8.46 -3.71
N ALA A 35 -11.25 9.13 -2.67
CA ALA A 35 -10.56 10.28 -2.09
C ALA A 35 -9.22 9.87 -1.48
N ARG A 36 -9.19 8.73 -0.76
CA ARG A 36 -7.97 8.14 -0.20
C ARG A 36 -7.01 7.69 -1.28
N LEU A 37 -7.49 7.07 -2.36
CA LEU A 37 -6.69 6.65 -3.51
C LEU A 37 -5.94 7.82 -4.15
N ASN A 38 -6.62 8.95 -4.34
CA ASN A 38 -5.99 10.14 -4.90
C ASN A 38 -4.89 10.68 -3.99
N GLN A 39 -5.09 10.65 -2.67
CA GLN A 39 -4.06 11.05 -1.70
C GLN A 39 -2.87 10.07 -1.70
N ALA A 40 -3.15 8.77 -1.71
CA ALA A 40 -2.14 7.72 -1.74
C ALA A 40 -1.20 7.85 -2.96
N LYS A 41 -1.75 8.16 -4.14
CA LYS A 41 -0.95 8.39 -5.36
C LYS A 41 0.05 9.56 -5.23
N GLN A 42 -0.24 10.53 -4.37
CA GLN A 42 0.61 11.72 -4.14
C GLN A 42 1.64 11.53 -3.01
N ILE A 43 1.66 10.38 -2.33
CA ILE A 43 2.68 10.08 -1.33
C ILE A 43 4.05 10.05 -2.03
N ALA A 44 5.00 10.85 -1.53
CA ALA A 44 6.34 10.96 -2.12
C ALA A 44 7.24 9.76 -1.78
N ASP A 45 7.07 9.20 -0.58
CA ASP A 45 7.79 8.00 -0.17
C ASP A 45 7.23 6.77 -0.90
N ALA A 46 8.08 6.11 -1.69
CA ALA A 46 7.69 5.02 -2.56
C ALA A 46 7.17 3.80 -1.78
N GLU A 47 7.75 3.49 -0.63
CA GLU A 47 7.36 2.36 0.22
C GLU A 47 5.99 2.62 0.85
N LEU A 48 5.82 3.78 1.49
CA LEU A 48 4.53 4.18 2.07
C LEU A 48 3.43 4.23 1.00
N ARG A 49 3.76 4.74 -0.20
CA ARG A 49 2.82 4.77 -1.32
C ARG A 49 2.41 3.36 -1.77
N ALA A 50 3.37 2.45 -1.94
CA ALA A 50 3.09 1.07 -2.34
C ALA A 50 2.20 0.34 -1.32
N ILE A 51 2.51 0.51 -0.02
CA ILE A 51 1.74 -0.08 1.08
C ILE A 51 0.30 0.45 1.08
N GLU A 52 0.13 1.77 1.04
CA GLU A 52 -1.18 2.41 1.09
C GLU A 52 -2.05 2.01 -0.12
N LEU A 53 -1.48 2.02 -1.33
CA LEU A 53 -2.18 1.57 -2.54
C LEU A 53 -2.57 0.09 -2.46
N SER A 54 -1.73 -0.78 -1.89
CA SER A 54 -2.05 -2.21 -1.70
C SER A 54 -3.24 -2.41 -0.74
N GLN A 55 -3.31 -1.61 0.35
CA GLN A 55 -4.44 -1.63 1.27
C GLN A 55 -5.74 -1.18 0.61
N ILE A 56 -5.70 -0.05 -0.12
CA ILE A 56 -6.84 0.48 -0.86
C ILE A 56 -7.35 -0.55 -1.88
N SER A 57 -6.45 -1.20 -2.61
CA SER A 57 -6.82 -2.28 -3.53
C SER A 57 -7.54 -3.42 -2.81
N SER A 58 -7.03 -3.85 -1.65
CA SER A 58 -7.66 -4.92 -0.88
C SER A 58 -9.08 -4.54 -0.43
N GLU A 59 -9.29 -3.29 -0.03
CA GLU A 59 -10.62 -2.75 0.31
C GLU A 59 -11.55 -2.71 -0.91
N MET A 60 -11.05 -2.30 -2.08
CA MET A 60 -11.82 -2.30 -3.33
C MET A 60 -12.23 -3.72 -3.75
N ALA A 61 -11.30 -4.68 -3.68
CA ALA A 61 -11.58 -6.08 -3.97
C ALA A 61 -12.63 -6.66 -3.01
N ALA A 62 -12.52 -6.34 -1.71
CA ALA A 62 -13.51 -6.74 -0.71
C ALA A 62 -14.90 -6.12 -0.97
N ALA A 63 -14.95 -4.91 -1.54
CA ALA A 63 -16.17 -4.26 -1.98
C ALA A 63 -16.71 -4.76 -3.35
N GLY A 64 -16.01 -5.71 -3.99
CA GLY A 64 -16.40 -6.31 -5.27
C GLY A 64 -15.84 -5.62 -6.51
N ASP A 65 -15.10 -4.53 -6.36
CA ASP A 65 -14.43 -3.85 -7.49
C ASP A 65 -13.07 -4.48 -7.79
N MET A 66 -13.10 -5.67 -8.38
CA MET A 66 -11.90 -6.44 -8.70
C MET A 66 -11.04 -5.76 -9.78
N SER A 67 -11.65 -5.11 -10.77
CA SER A 67 -10.93 -4.41 -11.84
C SER A 67 -10.26 -3.13 -11.33
N GLY A 68 -10.94 -2.34 -10.51
CA GLY A 68 -10.34 -1.15 -9.90
C GLY A 68 -9.24 -1.53 -8.91
N ALA A 69 -9.47 -2.53 -8.05
CA ALA A 69 -8.44 -3.08 -7.17
C ALA A 69 -7.20 -3.52 -7.96
N ALA A 70 -7.42 -4.14 -9.11
CA ALA A 70 -6.39 -4.62 -10.01
C ALA A 70 -5.51 -3.50 -10.57
N GLU A 71 -6.11 -2.38 -10.98
CA GLU A 71 -5.40 -1.19 -11.45
C GLU A 71 -4.62 -0.51 -10.33
N VAL A 72 -5.19 -0.44 -9.13
CA VAL A 72 -4.52 0.13 -7.97
C VAL A 72 -3.29 -0.69 -7.55
N LEU A 73 -3.35 -2.03 -7.60
CA LEU A 73 -2.16 -2.87 -7.36
C LEU A 73 -1.09 -2.70 -8.43
N SER A 74 -1.45 -2.39 -9.67
CA SER A 74 -0.47 -2.05 -10.70
C SER A 74 0.28 -0.77 -10.34
N SER A 75 -0.45 0.24 -9.87
CA SER A 75 0.15 1.48 -9.34
C SER A 75 1.04 1.21 -8.12
N ALA A 76 0.60 0.33 -7.20
CA ALA A 76 1.40 -0.08 -6.06
C ALA A 76 2.70 -0.78 -6.48
N SER A 77 2.65 -1.65 -7.50
CA SER A 77 3.83 -2.32 -8.05
C SER A 77 4.82 -1.34 -8.67
N SER A 78 4.32 -0.32 -9.37
CA SER A 78 5.17 0.73 -9.92
C SER A 78 5.89 1.48 -8.80
N ALA A 79 5.16 1.88 -7.76
CA ALA A 79 5.74 2.55 -6.59
C ALA A 79 6.77 1.65 -5.89
N ALA A 80 6.49 0.37 -5.69
CA ALA A 80 7.45 -0.57 -5.10
C ALA A 80 8.74 -0.68 -5.92
N GLY A 81 8.66 -0.58 -7.25
CA GLY A 81 9.83 -0.57 -8.14
C GLY A 81 10.75 0.65 -7.98
N GLU A 82 10.24 1.75 -7.41
CA GLU A 82 11.02 2.97 -7.15
C GLU A 82 11.80 2.92 -5.83
N ILE A 83 11.51 1.95 -4.96
CA ILE A 83 12.20 1.78 -3.67
C ILE A 83 13.66 1.42 -3.95
N SER A 84 14.60 2.24 -3.48
CA SER A 84 16.03 2.03 -3.74
C SER A 84 16.62 0.88 -2.90
N ASP A 85 16.18 0.73 -1.65
CA ASP A 85 16.58 -0.38 -0.80
C ASP A 85 16.08 -1.71 -1.37
N ALA A 86 17.01 -2.61 -1.73
CA ALA A 86 16.67 -3.84 -2.43
C ALA A 86 15.81 -4.78 -1.57
N LYS A 87 16.08 -4.83 -0.25
CA LYS A 87 15.29 -5.64 0.68
C LYS A 87 13.85 -5.11 0.79
N GLY A 88 13.68 -3.81 1.06
CA GLY A 88 12.38 -3.16 1.13
C GLY A 88 11.60 -3.28 -0.19
N ARG A 89 12.28 -3.14 -1.32
CA ARG A 89 11.69 -3.38 -2.65
C ARG A 89 11.17 -4.81 -2.81
N ALA A 90 11.97 -5.81 -2.42
CA ALA A 90 11.56 -7.21 -2.48
C ALA A 90 10.35 -7.50 -1.57
N GLU A 91 10.37 -6.98 -0.34
CA GLU A 91 9.26 -7.13 0.62
C GLU A 91 7.96 -6.49 0.12
N ALA A 92 8.03 -5.26 -0.39
CA ALA A 92 6.87 -4.56 -0.95
C ALA A 92 6.29 -5.28 -2.17
N LEU A 93 7.15 -5.68 -3.14
CA LEU A 93 6.72 -6.42 -4.33
C LEU A 93 6.10 -7.78 -3.96
N ASN A 94 6.64 -8.47 -2.95
CA ASN A 94 6.09 -9.73 -2.46
C ASN A 94 4.69 -9.56 -1.84
N ALA A 95 4.49 -8.53 -1.01
CA ALA A 95 3.17 -8.23 -0.46
C ALA A 95 2.13 -7.97 -1.57
N ILE A 96 2.53 -7.23 -2.61
CA ILE A 96 1.70 -6.93 -3.78
C ILE A 96 1.40 -8.21 -4.57
N ALA A 97 2.39 -9.08 -4.81
CA ALA A 97 2.19 -10.36 -5.50
C ALA A 97 1.19 -11.27 -4.75
N LEU A 98 1.24 -11.29 -3.42
CA LEU A 98 0.26 -12.01 -2.60
C LEU A 98 -1.14 -11.42 -2.75
N ALA A 99 -1.28 -10.09 -2.84
CA ALA A 99 -2.57 -9.44 -3.08
C ALA A 99 -3.15 -9.82 -4.46
N TYR A 100 -2.33 -9.78 -5.52
CA TYR A 100 -2.72 -10.31 -6.84
C TYR A 100 -3.16 -11.78 -6.75
N GLY A 101 -2.43 -12.62 -6.02
CA GLY A 101 -2.77 -14.03 -5.82
C GLY A 101 -4.12 -14.23 -5.15
N LYS A 102 -4.46 -13.44 -4.12
CA LYS A 102 -5.78 -13.46 -3.46
C LYS A 102 -6.93 -13.07 -4.38
N MET A 103 -6.66 -12.28 -5.41
CA MET A 103 -7.61 -11.88 -6.45
C MET A 103 -7.62 -12.85 -7.65
N GLU A 104 -6.96 -14.01 -7.54
CA GLU A 104 -6.78 -14.99 -8.62
C GLU A 104 -6.07 -14.47 -9.88
N ARG A 105 -5.37 -13.32 -9.78
CA ARG A 105 -4.58 -12.69 -10.84
C ARG A 105 -3.18 -13.29 -10.93
N LYS A 106 -3.14 -14.56 -11.34
CA LYS A 106 -1.93 -15.41 -11.31
C LYS A 106 -0.83 -14.95 -12.25
N TYR A 107 -1.16 -14.31 -13.37
CA TYR A 107 -0.16 -13.84 -14.32
C TYR A 107 0.62 -12.65 -13.75
N GLU A 108 -0.10 -11.69 -13.17
CA GLU A 108 0.46 -10.50 -12.56
C GLU A 108 1.22 -10.82 -11.28
N ALA A 109 0.71 -11.76 -10.45
CA ALA A 109 1.46 -12.25 -9.30
C ALA A 109 2.80 -12.88 -9.71
N ARG A 110 2.82 -13.64 -10.81
CA ARG A 110 4.04 -14.28 -11.35
C ARG A 110 5.02 -13.28 -11.93
N ASP A 111 4.56 -12.26 -12.65
CA ASP A 111 5.42 -11.19 -13.19
C ASP A 111 6.24 -10.50 -12.08
N LEU A 112 5.68 -10.39 -10.88
CA LEU A 112 6.37 -9.81 -9.74
C LEU A 112 7.44 -10.73 -9.13
N VAL A 113 7.33 -12.06 -9.29
CA VAL A 113 8.31 -13.01 -8.75
C VAL A 113 9.70 -12.78 -9.32
N ASP A 114 9.80 -12.46 -10.61
CA ASP A 114 11.08 -12.18 -11.26
C ASP A 114 11.73 -10.91 -10.70
N LYS A 115 10.92 -9.88 -10.43
CA LYS A 115 11.37 -8.61 -9.83
C LYS A 115 11.79 -8.79 -8.37
N ILE A 116 11.04 -9.59 -7.60
CA ILE A 116 11.39 -9.96 -6.21
C ILE A 116 12.72 -10.72 -6.18
N THR A 117 12.88 -11.71 -7.06
CA THR A 117 14.12 -12.52 -7.12
C THR A 117 15.33 -11.67 -7.50
N SER A 118 15.14 -10.73 -8.43
CA SER A 118 16.19 -9.79 -8.82
C SER A 118 16.62 -8.91 -7.64
N ALA A 119 15.67 -8.34 -6.91
CA ALA A 119 15.96 -7.54 -5.72
C ALA A 119 16.61 -8.37 -4.59
N ALA A 120 16.19 -9.63 -4.40
CA ALA A 120 16.82 -10.54 -3.43
C ALA A 120 18.31 -10.80 -3.74
N ARG A 121 18.65 -10.98 -5.03
CA ARG A 121 20.06 -11.15 -5.44
C ARG A 121 20.91 -9.91 -5.17
N GLU A 122 20.33 -8.71 -5.35
CA GLU A 122 21.05 -7.47 -5.02
C GLU A 122 21.39 -7.39 -3.52
N VAL A 123 20.53 -7.93 -2.64
CA VAL A 123 20.81 -8.03 -1.19
C VAL A 123 21.95 -9.02 -0.94
N GLU A 124 21.88 -10.21 -1.53
CA GLU A 124 22.94 -11.23 -1.40
C GLU A 124 24.31 -10.69 -1.86
N ASP A 125 24.34 -10.01 -3.02
CA ASP A 125 25.55 -9.41 -3.57
C ASP A 125 26.10 -8.27 -2.68
N ALA A 126 25.23 -7.54 -1.99
CA ALA A 126 25.63 -6.48 -1.08
C ALA A 126 26.21 -7.05 0.24
N GLU A 127 25.66 -8.15 0.75
CA GLU A 127 26.15 -8.83 1.96
C GLU A 127 27.46 -9.60 1.73
N ALA A 128 27.75 -9.99 0.49
CA ALA A 128 28.97 -10.72 0.11
C ALA A 128 30.21 -9.82 -0.09
N ARG A 129 30.07 -8.49 -0.01
CA ARG A 129 31.15 -7.50 -0.22
C ARG A 129 31.71 -6.98 1.11
#